data_AF-A0A1B7MHE9-F1
#
_entry.id   AF-A0A1B7MHE9-F1
#
_cell.length_a   1.000
_cell.length_b   1.000
_cell.length_c   1.000
_cell.angle_alpha   90.00
_cell.angle_beta   90.00
_cell.angle_gamma   90.00
#
_symmetry.space_group_name_H-M   'P 1'
#
loop_
_entity.id
_entity.type
_entity.pdbx_description
1 polymer ?
#
loop_
_entity_poly.entity_id
_entity_poly.type
_entity_poly.pdbx_seq_one_letter_code
_entity_poly.pdbx_strand_id
1 'polypeptide(L)'
;MVALTCFGTIVAGVRCDGHVYYARLPVKGYFRIQDFFASTRPFGTPLAPICLQYFLTVFALVAFPAEDAFNFLVDLLSYPNLVGFYFTIAYYVTGKSQVFHAAIAIGVWLLRRRRILVGLAPSKYRARNINVFIYLLSALFLLIMPWVPPEPGHGDVSFWYATYCVAGLGVLALCGVYYWIWIVFLP
;
A
#
# COMPACT_ATOMS: atom_id res chain seq x y z
N MET A 1 -14.35 22.16 15.82
CA MET A 1 -13.18 22.32 14.93
C MET A 1 -12.58 20.98 14.51
N VAL A 2 -12.29 20.05 15.44
CA VAL A 2 -11.72 18.71 15.13
C VAL A 2 -12.53 17.94 14.08
N ALA A 3 -13.87 17.85 14.22
CA ALA A 3 -14.71 17.12 13.28
C ALA A 3 -14.65 17.66 11.83
N LEU A 4 -14.60 18.99 11.65
CA LEU A 4 -14.48 19.62 10.34
C LEU A 4 -13.10 19.37 9.72
N THR A 5 -12.04 19.37 10.54
CA THR A 5 -10.68 19.03 10.08
C THR A 5 -10.59 17.58 9.63
N CYS A 6 -11.13 16.63 10.42
CA CYS A 6 -11.18 15.21 10.05
C CYS A 6 -12.00 14.99 8.78
N PHE A 7 -13.15 15.66 8.65
CA PHE A 7 -13.95 15.58 7.44
C PHE A 7 -13.19 16.06 6.20
N GLY A 8 -12.52 17.21 6.30
CA GLY A 8 -11.72 17.77 5.20
C GLY A 8 -10.57 16.87 4.76
N THR A 9 -9.85 16.25 5.70
CA THR A 9 -8.72 15.36 5.38
C THR A 9 -9.19 14.07 4.71
N ILE A 10 -10.31 13.50 5.15
CA ILE A 10 -10.90 12.29 4.54
C ILE A 10 -11.34 12.57 3.10
N VAL A 11 -12.08 13.67 2.88
CA VAL A 11 -12.56 14.03 1.53
C VAL A 11 -11.39 14.30 0.57
N ALA A 12 -10.35 15.00 1.03
CA ALA A 12 -9.16 15.27 0.24
C ALA A 12 -8.38 13.99 -0.09
N GLY A 13 -8.23 13.07 0.87
CA GLY A 13 -7.53 11.81 0.71
C GLY A 13 -8.19 10.91 -0.34
N VAL A 14 -9.51 10.71 -0.23
CA VAL A 14 -10.30 9.87 -1.15
C VAL A 14 -10.19 10.39 -2.60
N ARG A 15 -10.23 11.71 -2.79
CA ARG A 15 -10.11 12.32 -4.12
C ARG A 15 -8.71 12.16 -4.72
N CYS A 16 -7.67 12.37 -3.90
CA CYS A 16 -6.28 12.23 -4.33
C CYS A 16 -5.98 10.80 -4.78
N ASP A 17 -6.38 9.82 -3.96
CA ASP A 17 -6.17 8.40 -4.24
C ASP A 17 -6.91 8.01 -5.54
N GLY A 18 -8.20 8.34 -5.69
CA GLY A 18 -8.97 8.06 -6.92
C GLY A 18 -8.29 8.57 -8.21
N HIS A 19 -7.74 9.80 -8.18
CA HIS A 19 -7.07 10.38 -9.34
C HIS A 19 -5.74 9.69 -9.70
N VAL A 20 -4.97 9.24 -8.70
CA VAL A 20 -3.72 8.52 -8.95
C VAL A 20 -3.97 7.20 -9.69
N TYR A 21 -5.06 6.51 -9.35
CA TYR A 21 -5.42 5.25 -10.02
C TYR A 21 -5.87 5.46 -11.44
N TYR A 22 -6.77 6.42 -11.64
CA TYR A 22 -7.22 6.80 -12.96
C TYR A 22 -6.05 7.18 -13.90
N ALA A 23 -5.12 8.02 -13.45
CA ALA A 23 -4.06 8.53 -14.31
C ALA A 23 -3.02 7.48 -14.73
N ARG A 24 -2.89 6.37 -14.00
CA ARG A 24 -1.79 5.41 -14.15
C ARG A 24 -2.20 4.03 -14.66
N LEU A 25 -3.47 3.65 -14.51
CA LEU A 25 -4.01 2.36 -14.99
C LEU A 25 -4.06 2.23 -16.53
N PRO A 26 -4.61 3.17 -17.31
CA PRO A 26 -4.79 3.00 -18.75
C PRO A 26 -3.48 3.09 -19.55
N VAL A 27 -2.44 3.72 -19.00
CA VAL A 27 -1.14 3.88 -19.66
C VAL A 27 -0.36 2.56 -19.74
N LYS A 28 -0.73 1.56 -18.94
CA LYS A 28 0.09 0.36 -18.75
C LYS A 28 -0.51 -0.90 -19.38
N GLY A 29 -1.82 -1.07 -19.52
CA GLY A 29 -2.38 -2.21 -20.25
C GLY A 29 -2.19 -3.60 -19.61
N TYR A 30 -1.73 -3.67 -18.35
CA TYR A 30 -1.47 -4.93 -17.63
C TYR A 30 -2.75 -5.54 -17.01
N PHE A 31 -3.94 -4.94 -17.21
CA PHE A 31 -5.17 -5.36 -16.53
C PHE A 31 -6.41 -5.23 -17.45
N ARG A 32 -7.07 -6.35 -17.79
CA ARG A 32 -8.18 -6.39 -18.78
C ARG A 32 -9.47 -5.71 -18.29
N ILE A 33 -9.68 -5.54 -16.97
CA ILE A 33 -10.83 -4.83 -16.37
C ILE A 33 -10.49 -3.34 -16.11
N GLN A 34 -9.39 -2.82 -16.67
CA GLN A 34 -8.96 -1.43 -16.49
C GLN A 34 -10.03 -0.42 -16.90
N ASP A 35 -10.84 -0.72 -17.92
CA ASP A 35 -11.85 0.19 -18.44
C ASP A 35 -12.99 0.42 -17.43
N PHE A 36 -13.31 -0.59 -16.62
CA PHE A 36 -14.30 -0.46 -15.55
C PHE A 36 -13.76 0.38 -14.38
N PHE A 37 -12.51 0.13 -13.95
CA PHE A 37 -11.90 0.87 -12.84
C PHE A 37 -11.41 2.27 -13.21
N ALA A 38 -11.13 2.52 -14.48
CA ALA A 38 -10.77 3.83 -15.01
C ALA A 38 -11.98 4.65 -15.48
N SER A 39 -13.20 4.10 -15.45
CA SER A 39 -14.41 4.82 -15.87
C SER A 39 -14.76 5.95 -14.91
N THR A 40 -15.03 7.14 -15.46
CA THR A 40 -15.33 8.39 -14.72
C THR A 40 -16.79 8.83 -14.84
N ARG A 41 -17.65 8.01 -15.45
CA ARG A 41 -19.07 8.37 -15.63
C ARG A 41 -19.88 8.02 -14.39
N PRO A 42 -20.86 8.85 -13.97
CA PRO A 42 -21.35 10.08 -14.62
C PRO A 42 -20.76 11.41 -14.09
N PHE A 43 -20.06 11.43 -12.95
CA PHE A 43 -19.69 12.67 -12.24
C PHE A 43 -18.24 13.15 -12.44
N GLY A 44 -17.50 12.59 -13.40
CA GLY A 44 -16.11 12.95 -13.66
C GLY A 44 -15.13 12.43 -12.60
N THR A 45 -15.58 11.61 -11.65
CA THR A 45 -14.76 10.93 -10.64
C THR A 45 -14.76 9.42 -10.89
N PRO A 46 -13.66 8.71 -10.61
CA PRO A 46 -13.59 7.27 -10.80
C PRO A 46 -14.43 6.57 -9.72
N LEU A 47 -15.68 6.25 -10.05
CA LEU A 47 -16.66 5.75 -9.09
C LEU A 47 -16.36 4.32 -8.64
N ALA A 48 -15.95 3.44 -9.55
CA ALA A 48 -15.64 2.05 -9.24
C ALA A 48 -14.58 1.86 -8.12
N PRO A 49 -13.39 2.50 -8.17
CA PRO A 49 -12.41 2.37 -7.09
C PRO A 49 -12.86 3.02 -5.78
N ILE A 50 -13.62 4.13 -5.84
CA ILE A 50 -14.16 4.79 -4.64
C ILE A 50 -15.21 3.90 -3.97
N CYS A 51 -16.12 3.31 -4.74
CA CYS A 51 -17.14 2.39 -4.22
C CYS A 51 -16.53 1.11 -3.66
N LEU A 52 -15.52 0.55 -4.32
CA LEU A 52 -14.78 -0.61 -3.82
C LEU A 52 -14.07 -0.27 -2.50
N GLN A 53 -13.40 0.88 -2.43
CA GLN A 53 -12.78 1.36 -1.20
C GLN A 53 -13.81 1.53 -0.08
N TYR A 54 -14.94 2.18 -0.36
CA TYR A 54 -16.01 2.38 0.62
C TYR A 54 -16.57 1.05 1.13
N PHE A 55 -16.93 0.14 0.21
CA PHE A 55 -17.46 -1.18 0.56
C PHE A 55 -16.49 -1.96 1.44
N LEU A 56 -15.22 -1.98 1.05
CA LEU A 56 -14.19 -2.65 1.83
C LEU A 56 -14.04 -1.98 3.22
N THR A 57 -14.02 -0.65 3.32
CA THR A 57 -13.93 0.02 4.63
C THR A 57 -15.11 -0.30 5.55
N VAL A 58 -16.34 -0.37 5.01
CA VAL A 58 -17.52 -0.77 5.79
C VAL A 58 -17.42 -2.24 6.22
N PHE A 59 -16.97 -3.12 5.32
CA PHE A 59 -16.73 -4.52 5.63
C PHE A 59 -15.71 -4.69 6.78
N ALA A 60 -14.62 -3.91 6.77
CA ALA A 60 -13.64 -3.88 7.85
C ALA A 60 -14.28 -3.58 9.21
N LEU A 61 -15.06 -2.51 9.25
CA LEU A 61 -15.65 -1.99 10.48
C LEU A 61 -16.65 -2.97 11.07
N VAL A 62 -17.35 -3.74 10.22
CA VAL A 62 -18.29 -4.77 10.65
C VAL A 62 -17.57 -6.05 11.07
N ALA A 63 -16.41 -6.37 10.47
CA ALA A 63 -15.67 -7.59 10.74
C ALA A 63 -14.98 -7.58 12.12
N PHE A 64 -14.58 -6.42 12.63
CA PHE A 64 -13.88 -6.30 13.92
C PHE A 64 -14.83 -5.82 15.04
N PRO A 65 -14.65 -6.32 16.28
CA PRO A 65 -15.41 -5.84 17.43
C PRO A 65 -15.14 -4.36 17.68
N ALA A 66 -16.19 -3.58 17.97
CA ALA A 66 -16.13 -2.11 18.03
C ALA A 66 -15.12 -1.56 19.05
N GLU A 67 -14.88 -2.28 20.14
CA GLU A 67 -13.96 -1.86 21.22
C GLU A 67 -12.49 -1.88 20.76
N ASP A 68 -12.10 -2.86 19.94
CA ASP A 68 -10.73 -3.02 19.44
C ASP A 68 -10.54 -2.50 18.01
N ALA A 69 -11.62 -2.28 17.27
CA ALA A 69 -11.58 -1.91 15.86
C ALA A 69 -10.79 -0.62 15.60
N PHE A 70 -10.85 0.36 16.51
CA PHE A 70 -10.10 1.59 16.35
C PHE A 70 -8.58 1.38 16.49
N ASN A 71 -8.14 0.73 17.57
CA ASN A 71 -6.71 0.45 17.80
C ASN A 71 -6.17 -0.43 16.68
N PHE A 72 -6.91 -1.49 16.33
CA PHE A 72 -6.54 -2.36 15.22
C PHE A 72 -6.48 -1.62 13.88
N LEU A 73 -7.44 -0.73 13.59
CA LEU A 73 -7.44 0.04 12.35
C LEU A 73 -6.28 1.02 12.33
N VAL A 74 -5.98 1.69 13.45
CA VAL A 74 -4.84 2.61 13.56
C VAL A 74 -3.52 1.86 13.41
N ASP A 75 -3.38 0.69 14.01
CA ASP A 75 -2.21 -0.18 13.85
C ASP A 75 -2.10 -0.65 12.42
N LEU A 76 -3.19 -1.13 11.84
CA LEU A 76 -3.27 -1.54 10.44
C LEU A 76 -3.06 -0.37 9.46
N LEU A 77 -3.37 0.88 9.86
CA LEU A 77 -3.21 2.16 9.14
C LEU A 77 -1.85 2.87 9.38
N SER A 78 -1.12 2.46 10.40
CA SER A 78 0.29 2.81 10.64
C SER A 78 1.23 1.76 10.01
N TYR A 79 0.79 0.51 9.99
CA TYR A 79 1.35 -0.61 9.26
C TYR A 79 1.08 -0.68 7.74
N PRO A 80 0.31 0.16 7.01
CA PRO A 80 0.24 0.22 5.56
C PRO A 80 1.31 1.10 4.95
N ASN A 81 2.09 1.84 5.75
CA ASN A 81 3.46 2.15 5.34
C ASN A 81 4.28 0.87 5.21
N LEU A 82 3.78 -0.29 5.68
CA LEU A 82 4.36 -1.63 5.60
C LEU A 82 3.66 -2.56 4.65
N VAL A 83 2.37 -2.81 4.87
CA VAL A 83 1.56 -3.80 4.20
C VAL A 83 0.06 -3.53 4.52
N GLY A 84 -0.63 -2.77 3.67
CA GLY A 84 -2.03 -2.38 3.91
C GLY A 84 -3.08 -3.30 3.30
N PHE A 85 -4.01 -3.80 4.12
CA PHE A 85 -5.13 -4.68 3.73
C PHE A 85 -6.23 -4.01 2.86
N TYR A 86 -6.40 -2.70 2.79
CA TYR A 86 -7.65 -2.17 2.22
C TYR A 86 -7.69 -1.84 0.73
N PHE A 87 -6.77 -2.38 -0.08
CA PHE A 87 -6.52 -1.73 -1.35
C PHE A 87 -6.00 -2.61 -2.49
N THR A 88 -6.77 -3.64 -2.81
CA THR A 88 -6.41 -4.74 -3.72
C THR A 88 -6.18 -4.35 -5.19
N ILE A 89 -6.63 -3.20 -5.70
CA ILE A 89 -6.58 -2.95 -7.16
C ILE A 89 -5.68 -1.78 -7.54
N ALA A 90 -5.28 -0.99 -6.56
CA ALA A 90 -4.80 0.33 -6.90
C ALA A 90 -3.49 0.67 -6.12
N TYR A 91 -3.16 -0.03 -5.02
CA TYR A 91 -1.91 0.14 -4.26
C TYR A 91 -0.70 -0.41 -5.01
N TYR A 92 -0.92 -1.23 -6.03
CA TYR A 92 0.11 -1.64 -7.00
C TYR A 92 0.80 -0.45 -7.66
N VAL A 93 0.16 0.72 -7.64
CA VAL A 93 0.62 1.90 -8.34
C VAL A 93 1.25 2.95 -7.43
N THR A 94 1.01 2.90 -6.11
CA THR A 94 1.37 4.02 -5.20
C THR A 94 2.57 3.76 -4.28
N GLY A 95 3.16 2.56 -4.28
CA GLY A 95 4.46 2.30 -3.62
C GLY A 95 4.48 2.59 -2.11
N LYS A 96 3.32 2.53 -1.45
CA LYS A 96 3.16 2.91 -0.03
C LYS A 96 3.52 1.78 0.96
N SER A 97 3.91 0.59 0.52
CA SER A 97 4.31 -0.51 1.42
C SER A 97 5.81 -0.48 1.72
N GLN A 98 6.26 -0.90 2.91
CA GLN A 98 7.70 -0.91 3.24
C GLN A 98 8.41 -1.98 2.46
N VAL A 99 7.72 -3.04 2.06
CA VAL A 99 8.25 -3.99 1.07
C VAL A 99 8.58 -3.23 -0.22
N PHE A 100 7.72 -2.31 -0.67
CA PHE A 100 8.03 -1.44 -1.82
C PHE A 100 9.11 -0.40 -1.49
N HIS A 101 9.15 0.19 -0.30
CA HIS A 101 10.23 1.11 0.08
C HIS A 101 11.60 0.42 0.11
N ALA A 102 11.68 -0.80 0.65
CA ALA A 102 12.85 -1.64 0.60
C ALA A 102 13.20 -2.03 -0.84
N ALA A 103 12.20 -2.42 -1.65
CA ALA A 103 12.40 -2.71 -3.07
C ALA A 103 12.87 -1.49 -3.88
N ILE A 104 12.41 -0.29 -3.56
CA ILE A 104 12.87 0.97 -4.16
C ILE A 104 14.32 1.25 -3.75
N ALA A 105 14.66 1.07 -2.47
CA ALA A 105 16.03 1.24 -1.99
C ALA A 105 17.00 0.28 -2.71
N ILE A 106 16.62 -0.99 -2.83
CA ILE A 106 17.37 -2.01 -3.58
C ILE A 106 17.40 -1.66 -5.09
N GLY A 107 16.26 -1.24 -5.63
CA GLY A 107 16.09 -0.82 -7.02
C GLY A 107 17.01 0.33 -7.41
N VAL A 108 17.29 1.26 -6.49
CA VAL A 108 18.25 2.35 -6.72
C VAL A 108 19.67 1.80 -6.94
N TRP A 109 20.11 0.78 -6.19
CA TRP A 109 21.42 0.16 -6.44
C TRP A 109 21.42 -0.67 -7.73
N LEU A 110 20.35 -1.41 -8.02
CA LEU A 110 20.22 -2.16 -9.28
C LEU A 110 20.26 -1.22 -10.49
N LEU A 111 19.55 -0.09 -10.42
CA LEU A 111 19.53 0.91 -11.48
C LEU A 111 20.90 1.55 -11.67
N ARG A 112 21.64 1.85 -10.59
CA ARG A 112 23.02 2.35 -10.68
C ARG A 112 23.92 1.35 -11.38
N ARG A 113 23.85 0.06 -11.02
CA ARG A 113 24.63 -1.00 -11.68
C ARG A 113 24.30 -1.08 -13.17
N ARG A 114 23.02 -1.11 -13.54
CA ARG A 114 22.59 -1.16 -14.96
C ARG A 114 23.04 0.05 -15.76
N ARG A 115 22.98 1.27 -15.21
CA ARG A 115 23.44 2.48 -15.92
C ARG A 115 24.95 2.46 -16.18
N ILE A 116 25.74 1.97 -15.23
CA ILE A 116 27.20 1.81 -15.40
C ILE A 116 27.49 0.80 -16.52
N LEU A 117 26.77 -0.32 -16.55
CA LEU A 117 26.92 -1.33 -17.60
C LEU A 117 26.56 -0.82 -19.00
N VAL A 118 25.59 0.09 -19.11
CA VAL A 118 25.17 0.70 -20.38
C VAL A 118 26.01 1.95 -20.73
N GLY A 119 26.98 2.34 -19.90
CA GLY A 119 27.84 3.50 -20.14
C GLY A 119 27.12 4.85 -20.06
N LEU A 120 25.94 4.91 -19.43
CA LEU A 120 25.17 6.15 -19.30
C LEU A 120 25.77 7.06 -18.23
N ALA A 121 25.75 8.37 -18.48
CA ALA A 121 26.14 9.38 -17.50
C ALA A 121 25.33 9.26 -16.19
N PRO A 122 25.94 9.56 -15.02
CA PRO A 122 25.26 9.52 -13.74
C PRO A 122 24.08 10.51 -13.70
N SER A 123 23.02 10.16 -12.98
CA SER A 123 21.86 11.03 -12.76
C SER A 123 22.27 12.37 -12.14
N LYS A 124 21.67 13.48 -12.62
CA LYS A 124 21.83 14.84 -12.07
C LYS A 124 21.52 14.92 -10.58
N TYR A 125 20.55 14.11 -10.12
CA TYR A 125 20.20 13.98 -8.71
C TYR A 125 20.60 12.59 -8.22
N ARG A 126 21.70 12.52 -7.45
CA ARG A 126 22.26 11.26 -6.92
C ARG A 126 22.18 11.26 -5.40
N ALA A 127 21.36 10.38 -4.84
CA ALA A 127 21.38 10.11 -3.40
C ALA A 127 22.69 9.41 -2.99
N ARG A 128 23.31 9.85 -1.90
CA ARG A 128 24.53 9.21 -1.36
C ARG A 128 24.22 7.77 -0.93
N ASN A 129 25.12 6.83 -1.18
CA ASN A 129 24.91 5.40 -0.87
C ASN A 129 24.56 5.18 0.62
N ILE A 130 25.17 5.95 1.52
CA ILE A 130 24.91 5.84 2.96
C ILE A 130 23.47 6.23 3.32
N ASN A 131 22.89 7.23 2.66
CA ASN A 131 21.51 7.66 2.92
C ASN A 131 20.52 6.58 2.46
N VAL A 132 20.79 5.94 1.31
CA VAL A 132 19.98 4.82 0.81
C VAL A 132 20.09 3.60 1.73
N PHE A 133 21.27 3.35 2.29
CA PHE A 133 21.50 2.26 3.24
C PHE A 133 20.75 2.47 4.56
N ILE A 134 20.84 3.66 5.16
CA ILE A 134 20.10 4.00 6.39
C ILE A 134 18.60 3.89 6.15
N TYR A 135 18.12 4.35 4.99
CA TYR A 135 16.73 4.24 4.60
C TYR A 135 16.27 2.77 4.48
N LEU A 136 17.07 1.92 3.82
CA LEU A 136 16.79 0.48 3.77
C LEU A 136 16.71 -0.11 5.18
N LEU A 137 17.67 0.25 6.06
CA LEU A 137 17.71 -0.26 7.42
C LEU A 137 16.44 0.15 8.20
N SER A 138 15.98 1.41 8.05
CA SER A 138 14.72 1.85 8.67
C SER A 138 13.49 1.10 8.14
N ALA A 139 13.46 0.79 6.84
CA ALA A 139 12.36 0.04 6.24
C ALA A 139 12.37 -1.43 6.70
N LEU A 140 13.55 -2.04 6.87
CA LEU A 140 13.67 -3.39 7.42
C LEU A 140 13.34 -3.44 8.91
N PHE A 141 13.79 -2.45 9.67
CA PHE A 141 13.52 -2.36 11.11
C PHE A 141 12.02 -2.29 11.38
N LEU A 142 11.33 -1.38 10.70
CA LEU A 142 9.88 -1.24 10.83
C LEU A 142 9.15 -2.50 10.35
N LEU A 143 9.67 -3.23 9.36
CA LEU A 143 9.08 -4.49 8.89
C LEU A 143 9.18 -5.63 9.91
N ILE A 144 10.25 -5.66 10.70
CA ILE A 144 10.55 -6.74 11.64
C ILE A 144 10.01 -6.43 13.04
N MET A 145 10.08 -5.17 13.48
CA MET A 145 9.79 -4.78 14.86
C MET A 145 8.38 -5.20 15.33
N PRO A 146 7.31 -5.09 14.52
CA PRO A 146 5.96 -5.51 14.87
C PRO A 146 5.76 -7.03 15.01
N TRP A 147 6.77 -7.84 14.67
CA TRP A 147 6.77 -9.28 14.95
C TRP A 147 7.31 -9.61 16.33
N VAL A 148 7.95 -8.66 17.02
CA VAL A 148 8.46 -8.85 18.37
C VAL A 148 7.30 -8.61 19.36
N PRO A 149 6.99 -9.57 20.24
CA PRO A 149 5.87 -9.41 21.17
C PRO A 149 6.15 -8.30 22.19
N PRO A 150 5.16 -7.44 22.51
CA PRO A 150 5.29 -6.50 23.61
C PRO A 150 5.25 -7.22 24.96
N GLU A 151 6.02 -6.77 25.97
CA GLU A 151 5.86 -7.19 27.37
C GLU A 151 4.68 -6.42 27.99
N PRO A 152 3.64 -7.01 28.61
CA PRO A 152 3.48 -8.35 29.21
C PRO A 152 2.72 -9.40 28.35
N GLY A 153 2.84 -9.37 27.03
CA GLY A 153 2.30 -10.39 26.11
C GLY A 153 0.88 -10.12 25.59
N HIS A 154 0.25 -9.04 26.04
CA HIS A 154 -1.04 -8.54 25.52
C HIS A 154 -0.78 -7.26 24.72
N GLY A 155 -1.24 -7.22 23.47
CA GLY A 155 -1.25 -6.00 22.67
C GLY A 155 -2.44 -5.11 23.01
N ASP A 156 -2.62 -4.03 22.24
CA ASP A 156 -3.72 -3.06 22.41
C ASP A 156 -5.10 -3.59 21.95
N VAL A 157 -5.18 -4.88 21.65
CA VAL A 157 -6.35 -5.59 21.12
C VAL A 157 -6.57 -6.90 21.89
N SER A 158 -7.83 -7.33 22.04
CA SER A 158 -8.19 -8.56 22.76
C SER A 158 -7.73 -9.86 22.07
N PHE A 159 -7.37 -9.77 20.79
CA PHE A 159 -6.89 -10.87 19.97
C PHE A 159 -5.37 -10.83 19.78
N TRP A 160 -4.82 -11.77 19.02
CA TRP A 160 -3.38 -11.88 18.80
C TRP A 160 -2.80 -10.60 18.19
N TYR A 161 -1.81 -10.00 18.87
CA TYR A 161 -1.27 -8.69 18.53
C TYR A 161 -0.76 -8.60 17.09
N ALA A 162 -0.11 -9.65 16.55
CA ALA A 162 0.45 -9.64 15.20
C ALA A 162 -0.57 -9.96 14.09
N THR A 163 -1.87 -10.00 14.40
CA THR A 163 -2.94 -10.18 13.41
C THR A 163 -2.92 -9.10 12.32
N TYR A 164 -2.59 -7.84 12.64
CA TYR A 164 -2.46 -6.80 11.61
C TYR A 164 -1.29 -7.07 10.66
N CYS A 165 -0.16 -7.60 11.17
CA CYS A 165 0.99 -8.00 10.36
C CYS A 165 0.63 -9.12 9.37
N VAL A 166 -0.05 -10.15 9.88
CA VAL A 166 -0.45 -11.31 9.09
C VAL A 166 -1.56 -10.96 8.09
N ALA A 167 -2.55 -10.18 8.50
CA ALA A 167 -3.61 -9.69 7.61
C ALA A 167 -3.01 -8.88 6.46
N GLY A 168 -2.07 -7.98 6.76
CA GLY A 168 -1.31 -7.27 5.73
C GLY A 168 -0.61 -8.23 4.76
N LEU A 169 0.28 -9.08 5.27
CA LEU A 169 1.08 -9.98 4.42
C LEU A 169 0.21 -10.95 3.61
N GLY A 170 -0.86 -11.46 4.21
CA GLY A 170 -1.82 -12.34 3.54
C GLY A 170 -2.46 -11.68 2.33
N VAL A 171 -2.69 -10.37 2.38
CA VAL A 171 -3.31 -9.62 1.28
C VAL A 171 -2.32 -9.33 0.18
N LEU A 172 -1.07 -9.00 0.52
CA LEU A 172 -0.01 -8.94 -0.49
C LEU A 172 0.21 -10.29 -1.16
N ALA A 173 0.21 -11.37 -0.39
CA ALA A 173 0.35 -12.72 -0.92
C ALA A 173 -0.83 -13.07 -1.83
N LEU A 174 -2.08 -12.80 -1.41
CA LEU A 174 -3.27 -13.01 -2.21
C LEU A 174 -3.19 -12.21 -3.51
N CYS A 175 -2.75 -10.96 -3.46
CA CYS A 175 -2.64 -10.17 -4.68
C CYS A 175 -1.49 -10.63 -5.60
N GLY A 176 -0.39 -11.12 -5.03
CA GLY A 176 0.67 -11.77 -5.79
C GLY A 176 0.17 -13.04 -6.48
N VAL A 177 -0.62 -13.86 -5.78
CA VAL A 177 -1.27 -15.05 -6.33
C VAL A 177 -2.29 -14.67 -7.41
N TYR A 178 -3.12 -13.65 -7.17
CA TYR A 178 -4.05 -13.14 -8.16
C TYR A 178 -3.35 -12.72 -9.44
N TYR A 179 -2.27 -11.93 -9.34
CA TYR A 179 -1.49 -11.49 -10.49
C TYR A 179 -0.80 -12.66 -11.20
N TRP A 180 -0.27 -13.63 -10.45
CA TRP A 180 0.36 -14.82 -10.99
C TRP A 180 -0.62 -15.70 -11.76
N ILE A 181 -1.79 -15.99 -11.18
CA ILE A 181 -2.88 -16.70 -11.86
C ILE A 181 -3.25 -15.94 -13.13
N TRP A 182 -3.38 -14.62 -13.05
CA TRP A 182 -3.83 -13.82 -14.18
C TRP A 182 -2.84 -13.81 -15.35
N ILE A 183 -1.53 -13.72 -15.10
CA ILE A 183 -0.51 -13.81 -16.16
C ILE A 183 -0.43 -15.22 -16.75
N VAL A 184 -0.47 -16.25 -15.92
CA VAL A 184 -0.15 -17.62 -16.35
C VAL A 184 -1.36 -18.33 -16.95
N PHE A 185 -2.57 -18.17 -16.38
CA PHE A 185 -3.77 -18.87 -16.83
C PHE A 185 -4.60 -18.13 -17.89
N LEU A 186 -4.47 -16.80 -18.00
CA LEU A 186 -5.32 -15.96 -18.86
C LEU A 186 -4.49 -15.07 -19.80
N PRO A 187 -3.68 -15.64 -20.70
CA PRO A 187 -3.04 -14.83 -21.76
C PRO A 187 -4.06 -13.99 -22.54
#